data_AF-A0A7S1G5U1-F1
#
_entry.id   AF-A0A7S1G5U1-F1
#
_cell.length_a   1.000
_cell.length_b   1.000
_cell.length_c   1.000
_cell.angle_alpha   90.00
_cell.angle_beta   90.00
_cell.angle_gamma   90.00
#
_symmetry.space_group_name_H-M   'P 1'
#
loop_
_entity.id
_entity.type
_entity.pdbx_description
1 polymer ?
#
loop_
_entity_poly.entity_id
_entity_poly.type
_entity_poly.pdbx_seq_one_letter_code
_entity_poly.pdbx_strand_id
1 'polypeptide(L)'
;EIEVFKVVFHRFDPQGTQLMDATHVEELLRQLPPPMGLPRNATFGDFVRLAAGMQLRTHNGKVHFRELLLALHRVVYGTGMPDDVLKKIKTNPDNLHAHTR
;
A
#
# COMPACT_ATOMS: atom_id res chain seq x y z
N GLU A 1 0.59 8.80 7.20
CA GLU A 1 0.61 8.16 5.86
C GLU A 1 0.72 6.64 5.94
N ILE A 2 1.79 6.10 6.54
CA ILE A 2 1.99 4.65 6.66
C ILE A 2 0.90 3.98 7.52
N GLU A 3 0.51 4.58 8.66
CA GLU A 3 -0.56 4.00 9.50
C GLU A 3 -1.91 3.97 8.79
N VAL A 4 -2.24 5.00 8.00
CA VAL A 4 -3.46 5.02 7.19
C VAL A 4 -3.40 3.93 6.12
N PHE A 5 -2.24 3.77 5.47
CA PHE A 5 -2.03 2.69 4.51
C PHE A 5 -2.21 1.31 5.14
N LYS A 6 -1.66 1.07 6.34
CA LYS A 6 -1.85 -0.19 7.08
C LYS A 6 -3.33 -0.46 7.36
N VAL A 7 -4.06 0.55 7.86
CA VAL A 7 -5.50 0.42 8.17
C VAL A 7 -6.32 0.07 6.93
N VAL A 8 -6.04 0.72 5.79
CA VAL A 8 -6.74 0.42 4.54
C VAL A 8 -6.34 -0.95 3.99
N PHE A 9 -5.04 -1.29 3.97
CA PHE A 9 -4.55 -2.57 3.48
C PHE A 9 -5.10 -3.75 4.30
N HIS A 10 -5.22 -3.60 5.63
CA HIS A 10 -5.77 -4.63 6.51
C HIS A 10 -7.21 -5.04 6.15
N ARG A 11 -7.98 -4.19 5.48
CA ARG A 11 -9.32 -4.55 4.97
C ARG A 11 -9.27 -5.64 3.89
N PHE A 12 -8.16 -5.70 3.15
CA PHE A 12 -7.92 -6.68 2.09
C PHE A 12 -7.04 -7.85 2.57
N ASP A 13 -6.37 -7.70 3.71
CA ASP A 13 -5.55 -8.72 4.36
C ASP A 13 -5.86 -8.79 5.87
N PRO A 14 -7.06 -9.28 6.25
CA PRO A 14 -7.48 -9.34 7.65
C PRO A 14 -6.66 -10.33 8.47
N GLN A 15 -5.99 -11.28 7.82
CA GLN A 15 -5.16 -12.30 8.45
C GLN A 15 -3.70 -11.84 8.64
N GLY A 16 -3.33 -10.64 8.18
CA GLY A 16 -1.97 -10.11 8.32
C GLY A 16 -0.91 -10.89 7.54
N THR A 17 -1.29 -11.51 6.42
CA THR A 17 -0.38 -12.28 5.55
C THR A 17 0.62 -11.42 4.77
N GLN A 18 0.45 -10.10 4.81
CA GLN A 18 1.16 -9.09 4.01
C GLN A 18 0.94 -9.23 2.51
N LEU A 19 -0.11 -9.96 2.10
CA LEU A 19 -0.43 -10.23 0.71
C LEU A 19 -1.86 -9.79 0.40
N MET A 20 -2.04 -9.18 -0.74
CA MET A 20 -3.34 -8.76 -1.26
C MET A 20 -3.48 -9.19 -2.72
N ASP A 21 -4.67 -9.55 -3.17
CA ASP A 21 -4.92 -9.79 -4.60
C ASP A 21 -4.67 -8.50 -5.41
N ALA A 22 -3.93 -8.62 -6.51
CA ALA A 22 -3.58 -7.48 -7.35
C ALA A 22 -4.81 -6.77 -7.94
N THR A 23 -5.93 -7.48 -8.09
CA THR A 23 -7.19 -6.89 -8.56
C THR A 23 -7.78 -5.87 -7.58
N HIS A 24 -7.42 -5.91 -6.29
CA HIS A 24 -7.87 -4.96 -5.27
C HIS A 24 -7.04 -3.68 -5.19
N VAL A 25 -5.96 -3.55 -5.97
CA VAL A 25 -5.08 -2.38 -5.89
C VAL A 25 -5.82 -1.07 -6.21
N GLU A 26 -6.70 -1.05 -7.22
CA GLU A 26 -7.49 0.14 -7.53
C GLU A 26 -8.38 0.56 -6.35
N GLU A 27 -9.10 -0.41 -5.78
CA GLU A 27 -10.01 -0.17 -4.67
C GLU A 27 -9.28 0.34 -3.43
N LEU A 28 -8.11 -0.24 -3.12
CA LEU A 28 -7.24 0.23 -2.05
C LEU A 28 -6.82 1.69 -2.27
N LEU A 29 -6.37 2.04 -3.47
CA LEU A 29 -5.92 3.40 -3.79
C LEU A 29 -7.06 4.42 -3.69
N ARG A 30 -8.30 4.05 -4.02
CA ARG A 30 -9.47 4.92 -3.86
C ARG A 30 -9.85 5.19 -2.40
N GLN A 31 -9.43 4.33 -1.47
CA GLN A 31 -9.68 4.48 -0.04
C GLN A 31 -8.58 5.26 0.69
N LEU A 32 -7.42 5.46 0.06
CA LEU A 32 -6.34 6.25 0.64
C LEU A 32 -6.62 7.76 0.46
N PRO A 33 -6.28 8.59 1.45
CA PRO A 33 -6.30 10.03 1.28
C PRO A 33 -5.15 10.51 0.37
N PRO A 34 -5.27 11.71 -0.23
CA PRO A 34 -4.14 12.36 -0.87
C PRO A 34 -2.94 12.52 0.09
N PRO A 35 -1.69 12.45 -0.40
CA PRO A 35 -1.31 12.28 -1.81
C PRO A 35 -1.16 10.80 -2.23
N MET A 36 -1.37 9.86 -1.31
CA MET A 36 -1.15 8.41 -1.54
C MET A 36 -2.31 7.72 -2.26
N GLY A 37 -3.51 8.31 -2.26
CA GLY A 37 -4.68 7.76 -2.93
C GLY A 37 -5.02 8.40 -4.26
N LEU A 38 -5.99 7.81 -4.94
CA LEU A 38 -6.62 8.37 -6.12
C LEU A 38 -7.64 9.45 -5.71
N PRO A 39 -7.70 10.60 -6.39
CA PRO A 39 -8.80 11.55 -6.22
C PRO A 39 -10.16 10.88 -6.38
N ARG A 40 -11.20 11.40 -5.68
CA ARG A 40 -12.55 10.82 -5.75
C ARG A 40 -13.14 10.80 -7.18
N ASN A 41 -12.75 11.77 -8.00
CA ASN A 41 -13.12 11.89 -9.41
C ASN A 41 -12.09 11.26 -10.38
N ALA A 42 -11.11 10.50 -9.87
CA ALA A 42 -10.12 9.84 -10.71
C ALA A 42 -10.77 8.81 -11.63
N THR A 43 -10.43 8.93 -12.90
CA THR A 43 -10.85 8.01 -13.96
C THR A 43 -10.06 6.71 -13.87
N PHE A 44 -10.52 5.68 -14.58
CA PHE A 44 -9.74 4.46 -14.75
C PHE A 44 -8.39 4.73 -15.44
N GLY A 45 -8.33 5.71 -16.35
CA GLY A 45 -7.08 6.13 -16.99
C GLY A 45 -6.06 6.68 -16.00
N ASP A 46 -6.52 7.41 -14.96
CA ASP A 46 -5.64 7.92 -13.90
C ASP A 46 -5.07 6.78 -13.04
N PHE A 47 -5.90 5.79 -12.72
CA PHE A 47 -5.44 4.56 -12.08
C PHE A 47 -4.38 3.84 -12.92
N VAL A 48 -4.62 3.60 -14.21
CA VAL A 48 -3.67 2.91 -15.09
C VAL A 48 -2.33 3.66 -15.17
N ARG A 49 -2.35 4.99 -15.27
CA ARG A 49 -1.12 5.81 -15.29
C ARG A 49 -0.33 5.68 -13.99
N LEU A 50 -1.02 5.76 -12.85
CA LEU A 50 -0.40 5.60 -11.54
C LEU A 50 0.18 4.18 -11.38
N ALA A 51 -0.60 3.15 -11.74
CA ALA A 51 -0.19 1.75 -11.67
C ALA A 51 1.01 1.42 -12.57
N ALA A 52 1.05 1.98 -13.78
CA ALA A 52 2.20 1.86 -14.69
C ALA A 52 3.48 2.45 -14.07
N GLY A 53 3.38 3.59 -13.38
CA GLY A 53 4.51 4.20 -12.66
C GLY A 53 4.99 3.37 -11.47
N MET A 54 4.09 2.65 -10.81
CA MET A 54 4.44 1.81 -9.65
C MET A 54 5.31 0.61 -10.06
N GLN A 55 5.17 0.09 -11.28
CA GLN A 55 5.89 -1.10 -11.76
C GLN A 55 5.78 -2.27 -10.75
N LEU A 56 4.56 -2.50 -10.25
CA LEU A 56 4.31 -3.52 -9.23
C LEU A 56 4.68 -4.90 -9.76
N ARG A 57 5.39 -5.67 -8.93
CA ARG A 57 5.58 -7.10 -9.15
C ARG A 57 4.40 -7.84 -8.56
N THR A 58 3.94 -8.85 -9.27
CA THR A 58 2.90 -9.76 -8.77
C THR A 58 3.48 -11.16 -8.69
N HIS A 59 3.13 -11.87 -7.61
CA HIS A 59 3.49 -13.26 -7.40
C HIS A 59 2.19 -14.05 -7.23
N ASN A 60 1.87 -14.93 -8.17
CA ASN A 60 0.60 -15.67 -8.22
C ASN A 60 -0.63 -14.75 -8.13
N GLY A 61 -0.60 -13.62 -8.85
CA GLY A 61 -1.69 -12.64 -8.83
C GLY A 61 -1.75 -11.78 -7.55
N LYS A 62 -0.81 -11.93 -6.61
CA LYS A 62 -0.78 -11.16 -5.37
C LYS A 62 0.31 -10.10 -5.36
N VAL A 63 0.06 -9.00 -4.65
CA VAL A 63 1.03 -7.95 -4.34
C VAL A 63 1.39 -7.99 -2.86
N HIS A 64 2.67 -7.75 -2.57
CA HIS A 64 3.17 -7.70 -1.20
C HIS A 64 3.02 -6.29 -0.62
N PHE A 65 2.54 -6.19 0.63
CA PHE A 65 2.32 -4.93 1.37
C PHE A 65 3.47 -3.94 1.19
N ARG A 66 4.69 -4.41 1.47
CA ARG A 66 5.90 -3.58 1.42
C ARG A 66 6.23 -3.10 0.02
N GLU A 67 6.07 -3.96 -0.99
CA GLU A 67 6.37 -3.59 -2.38
C GLU A 67 5.37 -2.55 -2.87
N LEU A 68 4.09 -2.73 -2.56
CA LEU A 68 3.05 -1.76 -2.89
C LEU A 68 3.29 -0.40 -2.22
N LEU A 69 3.57 -0.38 -0.92
CA LEU A 69 3.83 0.86 -0.17
C LEU A 69 5.07 1.61 -0.71
N LEU A 70 6.14 0.87 -1.00
CA LEU A 70 7.37 1.43 -1.57
C LEU A 70 7.15 2.02 -2.97
N ALA A 71 6.50 1.25 -3.83
CA ALA A 71 6.22 1.68 -5.19
C ALA A 71 5.33 2.92 -5.22
N LEU A 72 4.29 2.94 -4.40
CA LEU A 72 3.38 4.07 -4.26
C LEU A 72 4.11 5.32 -3.76
N HIS A 73 4.89 5.20 -2.68
CA HIS A 73 5.69 6.32 -2.15
C HIS A 73 6.64 6.88 -3.22
N ARG A 74 7.32 6.00 -3.97
CA ARG A 74 8.24 6.41 -5.04
C ARG A 74 7.54 7.23 -6.11
N VAL A 75 6.36 6.81 -6.54
CA VAL A 75 5.61 7.50 -7.60
C VAL A 75 5.06 8.83 -7.11
N VAL A 76 4.54 8.87 -5.88
CA VAL A 76 3.91 10.07 -5.31
C VAL A 76 4.93 11.16 -4.97
N TYR A 77 6.07 10.78 -4.39
CA TYR A 77 7.08 11.73 -3.89
C TYR A 77 8.32 11.86 -4.77
N GLY A 78 8.40 11.12 -5.88
CA GLY A 78 9.55 11.12 -6.78
C GLY A 78 10.85 10.57 -6.16
N THR A 79 10.79 9.98 -4.96
CA THR A 79 11.94 9.55 -4.18
C THR A 79 11.68 8.22 -3.47
N GLY A 80 12.73 7.43 -3.28
CA GLY A 80 12.66 6.21 -2.47
C GLY A 80 12.33 6.52 -1.01
N MET A 81 11.67 5.58 -0.33
CA MET A 81 11.41 5.71 1.11
C MET A 81 12.72 5.57 1.89
N PRO A 82 12.98 6.42 2.90
CA PRO A 82 14.18 6.33 3.74
C PRO A 82 14.35 4.97 4.43
N ASP A 83 15.60 4.52 4.56
CA ASP A 83 15.95 3.21 5.12
C ASP A 83 15.53 3.02 6.59
N ASP A 84 15.54 4.09 7.38
CA ASP A 84 15.08 4.09 8.77
C ASP A 84 13.57 3.85 8.87
N VAL A 85 12.79 4.40 7.94
CA VAL A 85 11.35 4.13 7.81
C VAL A 85 11.11 2.68 7.39
N LEU A 86 11.91 2.17 6.45
CA LEU A 86 11.84 0.77 6.03
C LEU A 86 12.18 -0.21 7.14
N LYS A 87 13.15 0.11 7.99
CA LYS A 87 13.50 -0.70 9.16
C LYS A 87 12.34 -0.76 10.16
N LYS A 88 11.65 0.36 10.41
CA LYS A 88 10.45 0.39 11.27
C LYS A 88 9.30 -0.48 10.73
N ILE A 89 9.20 -0.65 9.41
CA ILE A 89 8.23 -1.56 8.77
C ILE A 89 8.67 -3.03 8.93
N LYS A 90 9.97 -3.33 8.89
CA LYS A 90 10.51 -4.69 9.09
C LYS A 90 10.38 -5.21 10.52
N THR A 91 10.52 -4.34 11.52
CA THR A 91 10.63 -4.74 12.94
C THR A 91 9.32 -4.81 13.70
N ASN A 92 8.15 -4.70 13.06
CA ASN A 92 6.88 -4.78 13.82
C ASN A 92 5.95 -5.93 13.39
N PRO A 93 6.29 -7.17 13.76
CA PRO A 93 5.32 -8.27 13.87
C PRO A 93 4.28 -8.08 14.99
N ASP A 94 4.57 -7.26 16.01
CA ASP A 94 3.86 -7.25 17.29
C ASP A 94 2.78 -6.17 17.49
N ASN A 95 2.58 -5.25 16.55
CA ASN A 95 1.44 -4.32 16.63
C ASN A 95 0.08 -4.97 16.27
N LEU A 96 0.05 -6.28 15.99
CA LEU A 96 -1.17 -7.07 15.77
C LEU A 96 -1.85 -7.53 17.08
N HIS A 97 -1.23 -7.35 18.25
CA HIS A 97 -1.78 -7.83 19.54
C HIS A 97 -1.79 -6.81 20.69
N ALA A 98 -1.65 -5.51 20.44
CA ALA A 98 -1.51 -4.54 21.53
C ALA A 98 -2.77 -3.74 21.88
N HIS A 99 -3.99 -4.12 21.49
CA HIS A 99 -5.24 -3.57 22.06
C HIS A 99 -6.18 -4.71 22.50
N THR A 100 -5.73 -5.51 23.46
CA THR A 100 -6.63 -6.20 24.39
C THR A 100 -6.24 -5.78 25.79
N ARG A 101 -6.82 -4.67 26.23
CA ARG A 101 -7.08 -4.36 27.64
C ARG A 101 -8.27 -3.44 27.72
#